data_AF-A0A8T6GAG7-F1
#
_entry.id   AF-A0A8T6GAG7-F1
#
_cell.length_a   1.000
_cell.length_b   1.000
_cell.length_c   1.000
_cell.angle_alpha   90.00
_cell.angle_beta   90.00
_cell.angle_gamma   90.00
#
_symmetry.space_group_name_H-M   'P 1'
#
loop_
_entity.id
_entity.type
_entity.pdbx_description
1 polymer ?
#
loop_
_entity_poly.entity_id
_entity_poly.type
_entity_poly.pdbx_seq_one_letter_code
_entity_poly.pdbx_strand_id
1 'polypeptide(L)'
;MAATTRTKKRVNLRGSVSEIDKNASSFQLQPIHGDEVRVSASKGVLDELNRVLKEGGDNARLLVKGVGVYRYNELEYLMQVDAISLIAPLDIAAQLDALRNLKDGWADGVQHARDWGNGYGKAPSHEGLDWLAGKFVREYPSDLPLPRAYPTPEGGVQLEWRIGRHDISLEVAIESHCGEWNWVDLNSEEEGEKALDMDDGNDWKWAATELRRFSGGMN
;
A
#
# COMPACT_ATOMS: atom_id res chain seq x y z
N MET A 1 -7.21 22.49 33.52
CA MET A 1 -7.16 22.36 32.04
C MET A 1 -5.96 21.50 31.70
N ALA A 2 -6.16 20.28 31.19
CA ALA A 2 -5.04 19.44 30.75
C ALA A 2 -4.51 19.99 29.42
N ALA A 3 -3.20 20.22 29.33
CA ALA A 3 -2.57 20.67 28.09
C ALA A 3 -2.65 19.54 27.06
N THR A 4 -3.33 19.78 25.94
CA THR A 4 -3.36 18.85 24.82
C THR A 4 -1.95 18.71 24.25
N THR A 5 -1.31 17.56 24.51
CA THR A 5 0.07 17.33 24.14
C THR A 5 0.17 16.96 22.67
N ARG A 6 0.96 17.73 21.91
CA ARG A 6 1.33 17.39 20.54
C ARG A 6 2.59 16.55 20.53
N THR A 7 2.63 15.55 19.65
CA THR A 7 3.83 14.71 19.46
C THR A 7 4.36 14.85 18.03
N LYS A 8 5.68 14.69 17.86
CA LYS A 8 6.34 14.75 16.55
C LYS A 8 6.87 13.37 16.20
N LYS A 9 6.50 12.86 15.02
CA LYS A 9 6.89 11.52 14.56
C LYS A 9 7.26 11.55 13.08
N ARG A 10 8.16 10.66 12.66
CA ARG A 10 8.41 10.43 11.23
C ARG A 10 7.18 9.78 10.60
N VAL A 11 6.82 10.21 9.40
CA VAL A 11 5.66 9.70 8.67
C VAL A 11 5.98 9.62 7.18
N ASN A 12 5.37 8.63 6.53
CA ASN A 12 5.39 8.43 5.09
C ASN A 12 3.93 8.56 4.62
N LEU A 13 3.63 9.57 3.82
CA LEU A 13 2.29 9.76 3.25
C LEU A 13 2.31 9.48 1.76
N ARG A 14 1.35 8.69 1.29
CA ARG A 14 1.12 8.42 -0.13
C ARG A 14 -0.17 9.08 -0.54
N GLY A 15 -0.16 9.84 -1.64
CA GLY A 15 -1.34 10.62 -2.00
C GLY A 15 -1.15 11.47 -3.26
N SER A 16 -2.15 12.30 -3.53
CA SER A 16 -2.12 13.31 -4.59
C SER A 16 -2.10 14.71 -3.98
N VAL A 17 -1.52 15.66 -4.70
CA VAL A 17 -1.58 17.07 -4.30
C VAL A 17 -2.86 17.68 -4.81
N SER A 18 -3.66 18.24 -3.91
CA SER A 18 -4.93 18.92 -4.22
C SER A 18 -4.76 20.43 -4.42
N GLU A 19 -3.82 21.05 -3.70
CA GLU A 19 -3.57 22.50 -3.77
C GLU A 19 -2.10 22.85 -3.47
N ILE A 20 -1.56 23.88 -4.11
CA ILE A 20 -0.24 24.46 -3.80
C ILE A 20 -0.40 25.96 -3.52
N ASP A 21 -0.03 26.38 -2.31
CA ASP A 21 0.04 27.78 -1.91
C ASP A 21 1.50 28.25 -1.82
N LYS A 22 1.95 28.93 -2.88
CA LYS A 22 3.31 29.48 -2.98
C LYS A 22 3.54 30.64 -1.99
N ASN A 23 2.50 31.39 -1.63
CA ASN A 23 2.61 32.52 -0.71
C ASN A 23 2.81 32.03 0.72
N ALA A 24 2.02 31.02 1.12
CA ALA A 24 2.15 30.40 2.43
C ALA A 24 3.29 29.36 2.51
N SER A 25 4.00 29.09 1.41
CA SER A 25 5.05 28.06 1.32
C SER A 25 4.53 26.70 1.82
N SER A 26 3.38 26.28 1.29
CA SER A 26 2.73 25.03 1.69
C SER A 26 1.96 24.40 0.54
N PHE A 27 1.63 23.12 0.68
CA PHE A 27 0.69 22.44 -0.22
C PHE A 27 -0.23 21.52 0.59
N GLN A 28 -1.36 21.16 0.00
CA GLN A 28 -2.29 20.18 0.54
C GLN A 28 -2.04 18.83 -0.11
N LEU A 29 -1.86 17.80 0.72
CA LEU A 29 -1.74 16.42 0.28
C LEU A 29 -3.02 15.70 0.68
N GLN A 30 -3.74 15.14 -0.28
CA GLN A 30 -4.80 14.18 -0.03
C GLN A 30 -4.18 12.77 0.04
N PRO A 31 -4.04 12.16 1.23
CA PRO A 31 -3.52 10.82 1.34
C PRO A 31 -4.50 9.81 0.70
N ILE A 32 -3.98 8.64 0.32
CA ILE A 32 -4.79 7.51 -0.16
C ILE A 32 -5.79 7.05 0.92
N HIS A 33 -5.40 7.16 2.19
CA HIS A 33 -6.24 6.89 3.34
C HIS A 33 -6.05 7.97 4.41
N GLY A 34 -7.16 8.48 4.93
CA GLY A 34 -7.21 9.54 5.92
C GLY A 34 -7.53 10.91 5.34
N ASP A 35 -7.57 11.89 6.22
CA ASP A 35 -7.94 13.27 5.89
C ASP A 35 -6.83 14.01 5.14
N GLU A 36 -7.22 15.08 4.45
CA GLU A 36 -6.28 15.99 3.78
C GLU A 36 -5.31 16.61 4.81
N VAL A 37 -4.02 16.62 4.46
CA VAL A 37 -2.95 17.08 5.34
C VAL A 37 -2.25 18.27 4.73
N ARG A 38 -2.16 19.36 5.51
CA ARG A 38 -1.32 20.50 5.16
C ARG A 38 0.15 20.14 5.31
N VAL A 39 0.94 20.42 4.29
CA VAL A 39 2.39 20.21 4.28
C VAL A 39 3.11 21.55 4.22
N SER A 40 3.89 21.86 5.26
CA SER A 40 4.80 23.01 5.24
C SER A 40 6.02 22.67 4.38
N ALA A 41 6.34 23.52 3.40
CA ALA A 41 7.34 23.23 2.38
C ALA A 41 8.30 24.41 2.21
N SER A 42 9.60 24.12 2.19
CA SER A 42 10.58 25.12 1.75
C SER A 42 10.45 25.37 0.24
N LYS A 43 11.04 26.46 -0.26
CA LYS A 43 11.11 26.71 -1.70
C LYS A 43 11.69 25.52 -2.47
N GLY A 44 12.77 24.91 -1.98
CA GLY A 44 13.38 23.75 -2.62
C GLY A 44 12.44 22.53 -2.66
N VAL A 45 11.63 22.32 -1.62
CA VAL A 45 10.62 21.26 -1.60
C VAL A 45 9.50 21.55 -2.61
N LEU A 46 9.07 22.81 -2.75
CA LEU A 46 8.08 23.19 -3.76
C LEU A 46 8.63 23.04 -5.19
N ASP A 47 9.90 23.38 -5.42
CA ASP A 47 10.55 23.20 -6.73
C ASP A 47 10.61 21.71 -7.10
N GLU A 48 10.98 20.86 -6.14
CA GLU A 48 10.99 19.40 -6.30
C GLU A 48 9.57 18.83 -6.53
N LEU A 49 8.58 19.31 -5.78
CA LEU A 49 7.19 18.92 -5.98
C LEU A 49 6.72 19.24 -7.41
N ASN A 50 7.01 20.44 -7.92
CA ASN A 50 6.63 20.81 -9.29
C ASN A 50 7.32 19.94 -10.34
N ARG A 51 8.60 19.57 -10.12
CA ARG A 51 9.33 18.65 -11.00
C ARG A 51 8.63 17.29 -11.04
N VAL A 52 8.36 16.73 -9.86
CA VAL A 52 7.72 15.44 -9.67
C VAL A 52 6.31 15.40 -10.28
N LEU A 53 5.48 16.43 -10.04
CA LEU A 53 4.14 16.52 -10.64
C LEU A 53 4.18 16.60 -12.17
N LYS A 54 5.14 17.35 -12.73
CA LYS A 54 5.33 17.44 -14.19
C LYS A 54 5.72 16.09 -14.79
N GLU A 55 6.54 15.31 -14.09
CA GLU A 55 6.95 13.96 -14.52
C GLU A 55 5.78 12.95 -14.44
N GLY A 56 4.92 13.06 -13.42
CA GLY A 56 3.82 12.12 -13.20
C GLY A 56 2.53 12.42 -13.98
N GLY A 57 2.37 13.64 -14.49
CA GLY A 57 1.15 14.08 -15.20
C GLY A 57 -0.09 14.15 -14.30
N ASP A 58 -1.27 14.14 -14.91
CA ASP A 58 -2.55 14.45 -14.23
C ASP A 58 -2.95 13.46 -13.13
N ASN A 59 -2.39 12.25 -13.14
CA ASN A 59 -2.66 11.20 -12.15
C ASN A 59 -1.45 10.93 -11.23
N ALA A 60 -0.54 11.90 -11.12
CA ALA A 60 0.65 11.77 -10.28
C ALA A 60 0.27 11.46 -8.83
N ARG A 61 0.77 10.32 -8.33
CA ARG A 61 0.76 9.98 -6.91
C ARG A 61 2.17 10.07 -6.38
N LEU A 62 2.29 10.60 -5.16
CA LEU A 62 3.56 10.94 -4.55
C LEU A 62 3.72 10.19 -3.23
N LEU A 63 4.98 9.93 -2.87
CA LEU A 63 5.41 9.60 -1.53
C LEU A 63 6.07 10.83 -0.92
N VAL A 64 5.50 11.32 0.19
CA VAL A 64 6.05 12.41 0.98
C VAL A 64 6.56 11.84 2.30
N LYS A 65 7.87 11.94 2.54
CA LYS A 65 8.52 11.52 3.79
C LYS A 65 8.86 12.74 4.61
N GLY A 66 8.63 12.70 5.91
CA GLY A 66 8.93 13.85 6.76
C GLY A 66 8.56 13.68 8.22
N VAL A 67 8.38 14.80 8.91
CA VAL A 67 7.98 14.87 10.33
C VAL A 67 6.57 15.45 10.45
N GLY A 68 5.65 14.60 10.88
CA GLY A 68 4.27 14.95 11.18
C GLY A 68 4.08 15.39 12.64
N VAL A 69 3.14 16.30 12.85
CA VAL A 69 2.69 16.74 14.17
C VAL A 69 1.34 16.12 14.45
N TYR A 70 1.26 15.39 15.56
CA TYR A 70 0.09 14.60 15.93
C TYR A 70 -0.59 15.13 17.19
N ARG A 71 -1.92 15.08 17.20
CA ARG A 71 -2.76 15.27 18.38
C ARG A 71 -3.62 14.02 18.58
N TYR A 72 -3.54 13.38 19.75
CA TYR A 72 -4.29 12.15 20.04
C TYR A 72 -4.16 11.06 18.94
N ASN A 73 -2.96 10.92 18.36
CA ASN A 73 -2.63 10.05 17.21
C ASN A 73 -3.24 10.44 15.86
N GLU A 74 -3.94 11.55 15.75
CA GLU A 74 -4.37 12.14 14.48
C GLU A 74 -3.28 13.07 13.94
N LEU A 75 -2.95 12.95 12.66
CA LEU A 75 -1.97 13.81 12.00
C LEU A 75 -2.60 15.17 11.69
N GLU A 76 -2.12 16.24 12.33
CA GLU A 76 -2.63 17.59 12.06
C GLU A 76 -1.99 18.20 10.81
N TYR A 77 -0.66 18.08 10.66
CA TYR A 77 0.10 18.62 9.53
C TYR A 77 1.51 18.03 9.44
N LEU A 78 2.14 18.13 8.27
CA LEU A 78 3.57 17.93 8.12
C LEU A 78 4.32 19.23 8.39
N MET A 79 5.19 19.20 9.39
CA MET A 79 6.03 20.35 9.75
C MET A 79 7.31 20.41 8.91
N GLN A 80 7.81 19.25 8.47
CA GLN A 80 9.03 19.13 7.70
C GLN A 80 8.87 18.04 6.64
N VAL A 81 9.40 18.30 5.45
CA VAL A 81 9.53 17.34 4.36
C VAL A 81 11.01 16.99 4.19
N ASP A 82 11.31 15.70 4.25
CA ASP A 82 12.64 15.15 4.02
C ASP A 82 12.82 14.72 2.56
N ALA A 83 11.77 14.17 1.94
CA ALA A 83 11.80 13.73 0.55
C ALA A 83 10.40 13.72 -0.09
N ILE A 84 10.35 13.98 -1.39
CA ILE A 84 9.19 13.78 -2.26
C ILE A 84 9.63 12.94 -3.45
N SER A 85 8.83 11.94 -3.82
CA SER A 85 9.08 11.14 -5.02
C SER A 85 7.77 10.68 -5.66
N LEU A 86 7.77 10.40 -6.97
CA LEU A 86 6.70 9.65 -7.60
C LEU A 86 6.62 8.24 -7.02
N ILE A 87 5.41 7.71 -6.87
CA ILE A 87 5.21 6.28 -6.60
C ILE A 87 4.87 5.54 -7.89
N ALA A 88 5.31 4.29 -7.99
CA ALA A 88 4.93 3.43 -9.10
C ALA A 88 3.41 3.16 -9.08
N PRO A 89 2.76 2.95 -10.26
CA PRO A 89 1.33 2.66 -10.31
C PRO A 89 0.90 1.45 -9.47
N LEU A 90 1.78 0.47 -9.28
CA LEU A 90 1.57 -0.73 -8.47
C LEU A 90 2.36 -0.71 -7.15
N ASP A 91 2.75 0.48 -6.64
CA ASP A 91 3.40 0.59 -5.33
C ASP A 91 2.58 -0.15 -4.27
N ILE A 92 3.16 -1.21 -3.69
CA ILE A 92 2.38 -2.11 -2.84
C ILE A 92 1.85 -1.41 -1.61
N ALA A 93 2.67 -0.56 -1.00
CA ALA A 93 2.23 0.13 0.20
C ALA A 93 1.12 1.15 -0.09
N ALA A 94 1.07 1.76 -1.28
CA ALA A 94 -0.09 2.54 -1.74
C ALA A 94 -1.34 1.68 -1.94
N GLN A 95 -1.21 0.48 -2.49
CA GLN A 95 -2.34 -0.44 -2.65
C GLN A 95 -2.88 -0.88 -1.28
N LEU A 96 -2.01 -1.22 -0.33
CA LEU A 96 -2.38 -1.59 1.03
C LEU A 96 -3.00 -0.40 1.80
N ASP A 97 -2.48 0.83 1.60
CA ASP A 97 -3.10 2.03 2.17
C ASP A 97 -4.54 2.21 1.66
N ALA A 98 -4.82 1.89 0.40
CA ALA A 98 -6.19 1.97 -0.14
C ALA A 98 -7.14 0.97 0.54
N LEU A 99 -6.66 -0.21 0.93
CA LEU A 99 -7.47 -1.23 1.61
C LEU A 99 -7.95 -0.78 3.01
N ARG A 100 -7.25 0.17 3.65
CA ARG A 100 -7.66 0.74 4.94
C ARG A 100 -8.99 1.50 4.89
N ASN A 101 -9.44 1.88 3.69
CA ASN A 101 -10.74 2.54 3.52
C ASN A 101 -11.91 1.55 3.55
N LEU A 102 -11.65 0.25 3.52
CA LEU A 102 -12.69 -0.77 3.61
C LEU A 102 -13.29 -0.79 5.01
N LYS A 103 -14.56 -1.15 5.06
CA LYS A 103 -15.30 -1.40 6.30
C LYS A 103 -15.82 -2.82 6.24
N ASP A 104 -16.08 -3.42 7.40
CA ASP A 104 -16.76 -4.72 7.45
C ASP A 104 -18.07 -4.66 6.66
N GLY A 105 -18.35 -5.72 5.91
CA GLY A 105 -19.46 -5.81 4.95
C GLY A 105 -19.14 -5.28 3.55
N TRP A 106 -17.88 -5.04 3.19
CA TRP A 106 -17.49 -4.44 1.91
C TRP A 106 -17.78 -5.32 0.69
N ALA A 107 -17.88 -6.65 0.86
CA ALA A 107 -18.04 -7.60 -0.24
C ALA A 107 -19.51 -7.80 -0.65
N ASP A 108 -20.45 -7.25 0.11
CA ASP A 108 -21.85 -7.21 -0.31
C ASP A 108 -22.07 -6.07 -1.29
N GLY A 109 -22.50 -6.41 -2.51
CA GLY A 109 -23.16 -5.43 -3.36
C GLY A 109 -24.28 -4.73 -2.57
N VAL A 110 -24.47 -3.42 -2.79
CA VAL A 110 -25.34 -2.50 -2.01
C VAL A 110 -26.76 -3.06 -1.71
N GLN A 111 -27.22 -4.03 -2.50
CA GLN A 111 -28.51 -4.69 -2.33
C GLN A 111 -28.54 -5.75 -1.20
N HIS A 112 -27.47 -6.50 -0.96
CA HIS A 112 -27.43 -7.62 0.01
C HIS A 112 -27.30 -7.16 1.47
N ALA A 113 -26.57 -6.06 1.71
CA ALA A 113 -26.37 -5.49 3.05
C ALA A 113 -27.69 -5.04 3.72
N ARG A 114 -28.75 -4.79 2.95
CA ARG A 114 -30.07 -4.39 3.46
C ARG A 114 -30.89 -5.56 4.01
N ASP A 115 -30.64 -6.78 3.53
CA ASP A 115 -31.48 -7.95 3.82
C ASP A 115 -30.90 -8.86 4.91
N TRP A 116 -29.57 -8.88 5.11
CA TRP A 116 -28.89 -9.82 6.02
C TRP A 116 -28.20 -9.19 7.25
N GLY A 117 -28.35 -7.88 7.45
CA GLY A 117 -28.01 -7.19 8.71
C GLY A 117 -26.51 -7.01 9.02
N ASN A 118 -25.62 -7.84 8.47
CA ASN A 118 -24.16 -7.72 8.57
C ASN A 118 -23.58 -8.22 7.25
N GLY A 119 -23.17 -7.34 6.34
CA GLY A 119 -22.73 -7.79 5.01
C GLY A 119 -21.51 -8.72 5.04
N TYR A 120 -21.25 -9.41 3.92
CA TYR A 120 -20.07 -10.26 3.74
C TYR A 120 -18.78 -9.45 3.55
N GLY A 121 -17.64 -10.04 3.91
CA GLY A 121 -16.32 -9.44 3.75
C GLY A 121 -15.86 -8.65 4.99
N LYS A 122 -14.80 -9.14 5.63
CA LYS A 122 -14.11 -8.49 6.74
C LYS A 122 -13.07 -7.51 6.19
N ALA A 123 -12.99 -6.32 6.76
CA ALA A 123 -11.94 -5.37 6.40
C ALA A 123 -10.59 -5.86 6.97
N PRO A 124 -9.50 -5.78 6.20
CA PRO A 124 -8.17 -6.06 6.72
C PRO A 124 -7.79 -5.11 7.87
N SER A 125 -7.14 -5.63 8.91
CA SER A 125 -6.74 -4.79 10.04
C SER A 125 -5.64 -3.80 9.64
N HIS A 126 -5.65 -2.61 10.24
CA HIS A 126 -4.64 -1.59 9.96
C HIS A 126 -3.23 -2.06 10.36
N GLU A 127 -3.12 -2.81 11.45
CA GLU A 127 -1.85 -3.36 11.94
C GLU A 127 -1.32 -4.47 11.04
N GLY A 128 -2.18 -5.38 10.57
CA GLY A 128 -1.79 -6.41 9.61
C GLY A 128 -1.35 -5.83 8.27
N LEU A 129 -2.01 -4.76 7.79
CA LEU A 129 -1.58 -4.03 6.60
C LEU A 129 -0.22 -3.32 6.80
N ASP A 130 0.03 -2.75 7.98
CA ASP A 130 1.34 -2.18 8.34
C ASP A 130 2.44 -3.24 8.36
N TRP A 131 2.16 -4.41 8.94
CA TRP A 131 3.08 -5.54 8.95
C TRP A 131 3.42 -5.99 7.53
N LEU A 132 2.42 -6.22 6.66
CA LEU A 132 2.62 -6.68 5.30
C LEU A 132 3.41 -5.67 4.46
N ALA A 133 3.06 -4.38 4.56
CA ALA A 133 3.82 -3.31 3.89
C ALA A 133 5.29 -3.30 4.36
N GLY A 134 5.52 -3.50 5.65
CA GLY A 134 6.87 -3.61 6.23
C GLY A 134 7.64 -4.83 5.73
N LYS A 135 6.99 -5.99 5.56
CA LYS A 135 7.61 -7.19 4.98
C LYS A 135 8.02 -6.95 3.54
N PHE A 136 7.18 -6.34 2.71
CA PHE A 136 7.54 -5.99 1.34
C PHE A 136 8.76 -5.07 1.27
N VAL A 137 8.86 -4.05 2.13
CA VAL A 137 10.01 -3.15 2.15
C VAL A 137 11.32 -3.87 2.51
N ARG A 138 11.27 -4.90 3.37
CA ARG A 138 12.46 -5.60 3.86
C ARG A 138 12.86 -6.78 2.97
N GLU A 139 11.88 -7.55 2.51
CA GLU A 139 12.10 -8.87 1.92
C GLU A 139 11.87 -8.89 0.40
N TYR A 140 11.08 -7.96 -0.16
CA TYR A 140 10.72 -8.00 -1.58
C TYR A 140 11.83 -7.41 -2.46
N PRO A 141 12.38 -8.17 -3.42
CA PRO A 141 13.42 -7.67 -4.31
C PRO A 141 12.92 -6.58 -5.26
N SER A 142 13.72 -5.53 -5.44
CA SER A 142 13.37 -4.40 -6.32
C SER A 142 13.42 -4.72 -7.82
N ASP A 143 14.02 -5.85 -8.20
CA ASP A 143 14.11 -6.34 -9.59
C ASP A 143 12.85 -7.08 -10.06
N LEU A 144 11.93 -7.42 -9.14
CA LEU A 144 10.73 -8.19 -9.45
C LEU A 144 9.50 -7.31 -9.78
N PRO A 145 8.57 -7.82 -10.61
CA PRO A 145 7.33 -7.10 -10.90
C PRO A 145 6.46 -6.99 -9.65
N LEU A 146 5.92 -5.81 -9.37
CA LEU A 146 5.04 -5.59 -8.23
C LEU A 146 3.66 -6.25 -8.46
N PRO A 147 3.07 -6.89 -7.43
CA PRO A 147 1.74 -7.47 -7.54
C PRO A 147 0.64 -6.42 -7.54
N ARG A 148 -0.55 -6.83 -7.98
CA ARG A 148 -1.81 -6.19 -7.57
C ARG A 148 -2.21 -6.71 -6.20
N ALA A 149 -2.74 -5.85 -5.34
CA ALA A 149 -3.23 -6.25 -4.02
C ALA A 149 -4.75 -6.04 -3.92
N TYR A 150 -5.43 -7.06 -3.44
CA TYR A 150 -6.88 -7.10 -3.24
C TYR A 150 -7.20 -7.57 -1.82
N PRO A 151 -8.30 -7.11 -1.21
CA PRO A 151 -8.76 -7.66 0.05
C PRO A 151 -9.35 -9.07 -0.15
N THR A 152 -9.18 -9.96 0.83
CA THR A 152 -9.95 -11.21 0.88
C THR A 152 -11.17 -11.05 1.78
N PRO A 153 -12.26 -11.83 1.55
CA PRO A 153 -13.43 -11.78 2.41
C PRO A 153 -13.16 -12.10 3.90
N GLU A 154 -12.10 -12.82 4.19
CA GLU A 154 -11.68 -13.25 5.52
C GLU A 154 -10.89 -12.15 6.25
N GLY A 155 -10.61 -11.03 5.60
CA GLY A 155 -9.84 -9.90 6.12
C GLY A 155 -8.33 -10.01 5.87
N GLY A 156 -7.92 -10.87 4.94
CA GLY A 156 -6.55 -10.99 4.44
C GLY A 156 -6.29 -10.11 3.22
N VAL A 157 -5.18 -10.39 2.55
CA VAL A 157 -4.78 -9.71 1.31
C VAL A 157 -4.37 -10.75 0.27
N GLN A 158 -4.96 -10.68 -0.92
CA GLN A 158 -4.52 -11.44 -2.09
C GLN A 158 -3.59 -10.58 -2.94
N LEU A 159 -2.41 -11.12 -3.23
CA LEU A 159 -1.40 -10.52 -4.08
C LEU A 159 -1.37 -11.29 -5.40
N GLU A 160 -1.44 -10.60 -6.53
CA GLU A 160 -1.51 -11.23 -7.84
C GLU A 160 -0.45 -10.72 -8.80
N TRP A 161 0.21 -11.66 -9.47
CA TRP A 161 1.12 -11.39 -10.57
C TRP A 161 0.62 -12.10 -11.83
N ARG A 162 0.75 -11.42 -12.96
CA ARG A 162 0.60 -12.03 -14.29
C ARG A 162 1.91 -11.94 -15.03
N ILE A 163 2.55 -13.08 -15.26
CA ILE A 163 3.90 -13.15 -15.84
C ILE A 163 3.87 -14.10 -17.04
N GLY A 164 3.85 -13.51 -18.24
CA GLY A 164 3.70 -14.27 -19.47
C GLY A 164 2.39 -15.05 -19.50
N ARG A 165 2.49 -16.39 -19.46
CA ARG A 165 1.35 -17.31 -19.43
C ARG A 165 0.99 -17.81 -18.02
N HIS A 166 1.70 -17.35 -17.00
CA HIS A 166 1.46 -17.77 -15.63
C HIS A 166 0.62 -16.71 -14.90
N ASP A 167 -0.50 -17.16 -14.33
CA ASP A 167 -1.23 -16.40 -13.32
C ASP A 167 -0.80 -16.94 -11.95
N ILE A 168 -0.38 -16.03 -11.07
CA ILE A 168 0.23 -16.35 -9.79
C ILE A 168 -0.49 -15.53 -8.72
N SER A 169 -0.87 -16.18 -7.63
CA SER A 169 -1.43 -15.51 -6.47
C SER A 169 -0.72 -15.92 -5.18
N LEU A 170 -0.71 -15.00 -4.22
CA LEU A 170 -0.33 -15.25 -2.84
C LEU A 170 -1.43 -14.65 -1.97
N GLU A 171 -2.25 -15.52 -1.38
CA GLU A 171 -3.19 -15.12 -0.35
C GLU A 171 -2.45 -15.03 0.99
N VAL A 172 -2.58 -13.90 1.70
CA VAL A 172 -1.94 -13.68 2.98
C VAL A 172 -3.01 -13.46 4.05
N ALA A 173 -3.08 -14.39 4.99
CA ALA A 173 -3.82 -14.23 6.24
C ALA A 173 -3.02 -13.31 7.18
N ILE A 174 -3.24 -11.99 7.08
CA ILE A 174 -2.42 -10.96 7.73
C ILE A 174 -2.44 -10.97 9.27
N GLU A 175 -3.37 -11.68 9.89
CA GLU A 175 -3.43 -11.85 11.35
C GLU A 175 -2.57 -13.02 11.84
N SER A 176 -2.48 -14.09 11.06
CA SER A 176 -1.70 -15.28 11.39
C SER A 176 -0.36 -15.34 10.69
N HIS A 177 -0.10 -14.41 9.77
CA HIS A 177 1.08 -14.35 8.90
C HIS A 177 1.28 -15.62 8.08
N CYS A 178 0.19 -16.31 7.74
CA CYS A 178 0.23 -17.46 6.84
C CYS A 178 0.02 -17.00 5.40
N GLY A 179 0.79 -17.57 4.47
CA GLY A 179 0.64 -17.35 3.04
C GLY A 179 0.24 -18.64 2.31
N GLU A 180 -0.63 -18.52 1.33
CA GLU A 180 -0.97 -19.59 0.39
C GLU A 180 -0.60 -19.15 -1.02
N TRP A 181 0.53 -19.66 -1.50
CA TRP A 181 1.01 -19.43 -2.86
C TRP A 181 0.32 -20.37 -3.83
N ASN A 182 -0.19 -19.82 -4.93
CA ASN A 182 -0.79 -20.57 -6.03
C ASN A 182 -0.25 -20.06 -7.36
N TRP A 183 -0.13 -20.95 -8.34
CA TRP A 183 0.12 -20.56 -9.71
C TRP A 183 -0.55 -21.51 -10.68
N VAL A 184 -0.89 -21.00 -11.87
CA VAL A 184 -1.41 -21.78 -12.99
C VAL A 184 -0.73 -21.34 -14.29
N ASP A 185 -0.34 -22.31 -15.12
CA ASP A 185 0.05 -22.10 -16.50
C ASP A 185 -1.20 -22.12 -17.38
N LEU A 186 -1.55 -20.96 -17.95
CA LEU A 186 -2.77 -20.78 -18.74
C LEU A 186 -2.80 -21.56 -20.05
N ASN A 187 -1.68 -22.16 -20.48
CA ASN A 187 -1.62 -22.97 -21.69
C ASN A 187 -1.71 -24.47 -21.41
N SER A 188 -0.98 -24.96 -20.40
CA SER A 188 -0.96 -26.39 -20.06
C SER A 188 -1.98 -26.78 -19.01
N GLU A 189 -2.59 -25.79 -18.32
CA GLU A 189 -3.41 -25.98 -17.12
C GLU A 189 -2.65 -26.66 -15.97
N GLU A 190 -1.31 -26.70 -16.04
CA GLU A 190 -0.49 -27.12 -14.90
C GLU A 190 -0.60 -26.09 -13.79
N GLU A 191 -0.75 -26.56 -12.57
CA GLU A 191 -0.90 -25.72 -11.39
C GLU A 191 -0.03 -26.22 -10.25
N GLY A 192 0.22 -25.35 -9.29
CA GLY A 192 0.90 -25.72 -8.07
C GLY A 192 0.60 -24.77 -6.93
N GLU A 193 0.66 -25.33 -5.73
CA GLU A 193 0.38 -24.63 -4.48
C GLU A 193 1.52 -24.82 -3.48
N LYS A 194 1.69 -23.85 -2.57
CA LYS A 194 2.61 -23.96 -1.44
C LYS A 194 2.17 -23.07 -0.29
N ALA A 195 2.03 -23.65 0.90
CA ALA A 195 1.91 -22.90 2.14
C ALA A 195 3.25 -22.25 2.51
N LEU A 196 3.21 -21.00 2.93
CA LEU A 196 4.35 -20.17 3.30
C LEU A 196 4.16 -19.58 4.71
N ASP A 197 5.24 -19.54 5.48
CA ASP A 197 5.35 -18.73 6.70
C ASP A 197 5.84 -17.34 6.32
N MET A 198 4.98 -16.33 6.43
CA MET A 198 5.31 -14.96 6.06
C MET A 198 6.16 -14.23 7.10
N ASP A 199 6.41 -14.88 8.24
CA ASP A 199 7.44 -14.46 9.16
C ASP A 199 8.85 -14.95 8.81
N ASP A 200 8.99 -16.05 8.06
CA ASP A 200 10.28 -16.57 7.61
C ASP A 200 10.77 -15.87 6.32
N GLY A 201 11.91 -15.19 6.40
CA GLY A 201 12.57 -14.60 5.23
C GLY A 201 13.01 -15.63 4.18
N ASN A 202 13.14 -16.92 4.52
CA ASN A 202 13.42 -17.96 3.53
C ASN A 202 12.23 -18.21 2.60
N ASP A 203 11.01 -18.14 3.10
CA ASP A 203 9.81 -18.32 2.29
C ASP A 203 9.58 -17.12 1.36
N TRP A 204 9.92 -15.91 1.79
CA TRP A 204 10.01 -14.74 0.91
C TRP A 204 11.06 -14.92 -0.20
N LYS A 205 12.24 -15.44 0.13
CA LYS A 205 13.29 -15.73 -0.87
C LYS A 205 12.85 -16.83 -1.84
N TRP A 206 12.13 -17.83 -1.36
CA TRP A 206 11.55 -18.88 -2.19
C TRP A 206 10.55 -18.28 -3.18
N ALA A 207 9.57 -17.49 -2.71
CA ALA A 207 8.57 -16.85 -3.56
C ALA A 207 9.23 -15.94 -4.61
N ALA A 208 10.23 -15.16 -4.20
CA ALA A 208 11.03 -14.35 -5.12
C ALA A 208 11.76 -15.19 -6.18
N THR A 209 12.26 -16.38 -5.81
CA THR A 209 12.92 -17.29 -6.76
C THR A 209 11.93 -17.83 -7.77
N GLU A 210 10.73 -18.21 -7.34
CA GLU A 210 9.67 -18.66 -8.26
C GLU A 210 9.22 -17.54 -9.21
N LEU A 211 9.02 -16.32 -8.71
CA LEU A 211 8.73 -15.16 -9.57
C LEU A 211 9.81 -14.95 -10.65
N ARG A 212 11.10 -15.11 -10.31
CA ARG A 212 12.19 -15.05 -11.30
C ARG A 212 12.11 -16.17 -12.32
N ARG A 213 11.78 -17.40 -11.90
CA ARG A 213 11.60 -18.53 -12.81
C ARG A 213 10.51 -18.25 -13.84
N PHE A 214 9.37 -17.72 -13.39
CA PHE A 214 8.28 -17.34 -14.30
C PHE A 214 8.65 -16.15 -15.20
N SER A 215 9.44 -15.20 -14.69
CA SER A 215 9.82 -13.98 -15.42
C SER A 215 10.93 -14.18 -16.46
N GLY A 216 11.77 -15.20 -16.29
CA GLY A 216 13.02 -15.35 -17.02
C GLY A 216 13.30 -16.73 -17.58
N GLY A 217 12.28 -17.60 -17.68
CA GLY A 217 12.35 -19.00 -18.10
C GLY A 217 13.67 -19.43 -18.75
N MET A 218 14.64 -19.85 -17.92
CA MET A 218 15.86 -20.63 -18.20
C MET A 218 16.40 -21.04 -16.82
N ASN A 219 16.61 -22.30 -16.44
CA ASN A 219 16.69 -23.57 -17.18
C ASN A 219 15.76 -24.62 -16.59
#